data_AF-A0A6G6K8H1-F1
#
_entry.id   AF-A0A6G6K8H1-F1
#
_cell.length_a   1.000
_cell.length_b   1.000
_cell.length_c   1.000
_cell.angle_alpha   90.00
_cell.angle_beta   90.00
_cell.angle_gamma   90.00
#
_symmetry.space_group_name_H-M   'P 1'
#
loop_
_entity.id
_entity.type
_entity.pdbx_description
1 polymer ?
#
loop_
_entity_poly.entity_id
_entity_poly.type
_entity_poly.pdbx_seq_one_letter_code
_entity_poly.pdbx_strand_id
1 'polypeptide(L)'
;MKTPAHRACRMMCVCLFLLLASLFAGSSLSLVHADELTDPSCLEVVVGITPNCPYGMKSCWPNAKAAFERVSLVKHIGDVDYYNCTASLLMKEPGLPDVEKLRKEFTDLMGGNYFMRGIEITLKGTLELKDGILHLTSETPALSIPLAKLEHKLQWNYHKQRARGPEDEERAAYQELLEKVTTASANKIKVAVTGPLYTSAPGAAPVLEVREYLELKSAAGY
;
A
#
# COMPACT_ATOMS: atom_id res chain seq x y z
N MET A 1 -48.81 18.36 30.85
CA MET A 1 -47.68 18.89 31.64
C MET A 1 -46.41 18.15 31.22
N LYS A 2 -45.32 18.91 31.01
CA LYS A 2 -43.95 18.50 30.63
C LYS A 2 -43.67 18.27 29.14
N THR A 3 -43.06 19.32 28.57
CA THR A 3 -42.23 19.42 27.36
C THR A 3 -41.03 18.47 27.36
N PRO A 4 -40.51 18.07 26.18
CA PRO A 4 -39.11 17.74 25.99
C PRO A 4 -38.36 18.93 25.38
N ALA A 5 -37.20 19.25 25.96
CA ALA A 5 -36.26 20.25 25.48
C ALA A 5 -34.87 19.62 25.33
N HIS A 6 -34.12 20.13 24.34
CA HIS A 6 -32.66 20.04 24.15
C HIS A 6 -32.09 18.68 23.67
N ARG A 7 -31.14 18.61 22.73
CA ARG A 7 -30.11 19.56 22.27
C ARG A 7 -29.88 19.43 20.76
N ALA A 8 -29.86 20.58 20.09
CA ALA A 8 -29.32 20.76 18.75
C ALA A 8 -27.78 20.84 18.80
N CYS A 9 -27.16 20.28 17.76
CA CYS A 9 -25.72 20.29 17.50
C CYS A 9 -25.26 21.72 17.16
N ARG A 10 -24.33 22.27 17.94
CA ARG A 10 -23.73 23.59 17.69
C ARG A 10 -22.62 23.45 16.65
N MET A 11 -22.88 24.05 15.50
CA MET A 11 -21.93 24.39 14.44
C MET A 11 -21.08 25.56 14.96
N MET A 12 -19.78 25.34 15.23
CA MET A 12 -18.84 26.41 15.56
C MET A 12 -18.40 27.10 14.27
N CYS A 13 -18.98 28.27 14.04
CA CYS A 13 -18.55 29.28 13.10
C CYS A 13 -17.26 29.92 13.62
N VAL A 14 -16.16 29.79 12.87
CA VAL A 14 -14.87 30.40 13.21
C VAL A 14 -14.91 31.88 12.82
N CYS A 15 -14.57 32.73 13.78
CA CYS A 15 -14.49 34.18 13.66
C CYS A 15 -13.57 34.63 12.52
N LEU A 16 -14.13 35.43 11.64
CA LEU A 16 -13.47 36.18 10.59
C LEU A 16 -12.84 37.45 11.21
N PHE A 17 -11.51 37.51 11.26
CA PHE A 17 -10.76 38.74 11.55
C PHE A 17 -10.59 39.55 10.25
N LEU A 18 -11.21 40.73 10.22
CA LEU A 18 -11.00 41.78 9.23
C LEU A 18 -9.93 42.74 9.75
N LEU A 19 -8.84 42.94 8.99
CA LEU A 19 -8.19 44.24 8.69
C LEU A 19 -6.75 44.04 8.18
N LEU A 20 -6.53 44.28 6.89
CA LEU A 20 -5.57 45.23 6.32
C LEU A 20 -5.42 44.99 4.81
N ALA A 21 -5.88 45.97 4.03
CA ALA A 21 -5.61 46.09 2.61
C ALA A 21 -4.28 46.84 2.42
N SER A 22 -3.43 46.41 1.49
CA SER A 22 -2.55 47.28 0.67
C SER A 22 -1.74 46.49 -0.38
N LEU A 23 -2.00 46.84 -1.65
CA LEU A 23 -1.08 47.06 -2.77
C LEU A 23 -0.41 45.88 -3.52
N PHE A 24 -0.83 45.79 -4.79
CA PHE A 24 -0.36 45.03 -5.95
C PHE A 24 1.16 44.81 -6.10
N ALA A 25 1.54 43.57 -6.41
CA ALA A 25 2.45 43.25 -7.52
C ALA A 25 2.25 41.77 -7.92
N GLY A 26 2.13 41.52 -9.22
CA GLY A 26 1.71 40.23 -9.78
C GLY A 26 2.65 39.07 -9.46
N SER A 27 2.04 37.94 -9.13
CA SER A 27 2.52 36.60 -9.44
C SER A 27 1.34 35.65 -9.32
N SER A 28 0.80 35.26 -10.46
CA SER A 28 -0.08 34.10 -10.57
C SER A 28 0.77 32.86 -10.30
N LEU A 29 1.04 32.57 -9.04
CA LEU A 29 1.47 31.22 -8.65
C LEU A 29 0.20 30.44 -8.34
N SER A 30 -0.18 29.62 -9.32
CA SER A 30 -1.23 28.62 -9.22
C SER A 30 -1.04 27.83 -7.94
N LEU A 31 -2.04 27.94 -7.05
CA LEU A 31 -2.22 27.07 -5.90
C LEU A 31 -2.51 25.68 -6.49
N VAL A 32 -1.46 24.86 -6.64
CA VAL A 32 -1.60 23.46 -7.05
C VAL A 32 -2.43 22.80 -5.95
N HIS A 33 -3.62 22.38 -6.32
CA HIS A 33 -4.55 21.72 -5.42
C HIS A 33 -3.91 20.42 -4.93
N ALA A 34 -3.76 20.27 -3.62
CA ALA A 34 -3.27 19.05 -2.99
C ALA A 34 -4.31 17.90 -2.97
N ASP A 35 -5.35 18.00 -3.81
CA ASP A 35 -6.51 17.08 -3.81
C ASP A 35 -6.50 16.13 -5.03
N GLU A 36 -5.46 16.17 -5.86
CA GLU A 36 -5.37 15.40 -7.11
C GLU A 36 -4.43 14.18 -7.00
N LEU A 37 -4.38 13.53 -5.85
CA LEU A 37 -3.58 12.29 -5.67
C LEU A 37 -4.38 11.10 -5.15
N THR A 38 -5.61 11.29 -4.70
CA THR A 38 -6.50 10.20 -4.31
C THR A 38 -7.52 9.95 -5.40
N ASP A 39 -7.04 9.52 -6.56
CA ASP A 39 -7.89 8.80 -7.50
C ASP A 39 -8.17 7.42 -6.90
N PRO A 40 -9.41 7.13 -6.43
CA PRO A 40 -9.73 5.87 -5.77
C PRO A 40 -9.60 4.66 -6.71
N SER A 41 -9.38 4.88 -8.01
CA SER A 41 -9.10 3.82 -8.97
C SER A 41 -7.64 3.38 -9.00
N CYS A 42 -6.70 4.20 -8.51
CA CYS A 42 -5.28 3.87 -8.52
C CYS A 42 -4.90 2.98 -7.33
N LEU A 43 -4.24 1.85 -7.60
CA LEU A 43 -3.67 1.00 -6.56
C LEU A 43 -2.34 1.56 -6.08
N GLU A 44 -2.16 1.72 -4.77
CA GLU A 44 -0.86 1.97 -4.16
C GLU A 44 -0.18 0.64 -3.82
N VAL A 45 1.09 0.50 -4.21
CA VAL A 45 1.92 -0.67 -3.91
C VAL A 45 3.25 -0.22 -3.32
N VAL A 46 3.84 -1.04 -2.46
CA VAL A 46 5.19 -0.81 -1.92
C VAL A 46 6.18 -1.65 -2.72
N VAL A 47 7.20 -1.01 -3.30
CA VAL A 47 8.28 -1.71 -4.02
C VAL A 47 9.51 -1.85 -3.13
N GLY A 48 10.20 -2.99 -3.21
CA GLY A 48 11.49 -3.20 -2.56
C GLY A 48 12.62 -3.23 -3.57
N ILE A 49 13.70 -2.46 -3.34
CA ILE A 49 14.90 -2.48 -4.18
C ILE A 49 16.14 -2.86 -3.40
N THR A 50 16.99 -3.71 -3.98
CA THR A 50 18.36 -3.95 -3.53
C THR A 50 19.27 -3.04 -4.34
N PRO A 51 19.83 -1.99 -3.75
CA PRO A 51 20.74 -1.12 -4.46
C PRO A 51 22.16 -1.65 -4.40
N ASN A 52 22.91 -1.45 -5.48
CA ASN A 52 24.34 -1.71 -5.53
C ASN A 52 25.15 -0.40 -5.53
N CYS A 53 24.76 0.60 -4.73
CA CYS A 53 25.50 1.86 -4.70
C CYS A 53 26.55 1.86 -3.59
N PRO A 54 27.79 2.32 -3.88
CA PRO A 54 28.87 2.38 -2.91
C PRO A 54 28.70 3.51 -1.86
N TYR A 55 27.85 4.51 -2.11
CA TYR A 55 27.74 5.73 -1.30
C TYR A 55 26.51 5.80 -0.39
N GLY A 56 25.84 4.67 -0.13
CA GLY A 56 24.69 4.62 0.76
C GLY A 56 23.32 4.81 0.10
N MET A 57 22.27 4.42 0.82
CA MET A 57 20.87 4.43 0.34
C MET A 57 20.39 5.81 -0.13
N LYS A 58 20.80 6.89 0.54
CA LYS A 58 20.36 8.26 0.20
C LYS A 58 20.78 8.65 -1.22
N SER A 59 21.95 8.22 -1.66
CA SER A 59 22.45 8.49 -3.01
C SER A 59 21.86 7.55 -4.06
N CYS A 60 21.34 6.39 -3.66
CA CYS A 60 20.75 5.41 -4.56
C CYS A 60 19.38 5.80 -5.09
N TRP A 61 18.55 6.37 -4.22
CA TRP A 61 17.14 6.58 -4.48
C TRP A 61 16.82 7.62 -5.56
N PRO A 62 17.57 8.73 -5.75
CA PRO A 62 17.27 9.67 -6.82
C PRO A 62 17.23 9.00 -8.21
N ASN A 63 18.20 8.13 -8.50
CA ASN A 63 18.23 7.40 -9.77
C ASN A 63 17.12 6.35 -9.88
N ALA A 64 16.87 5.60 -8.80
CA ALA A 64 15.76 4.64 -8.77
C ALA A 64 14.40 5.33 -8.94
N LYS A 65 14.20 6.50 -8.33
CA LYS A 65 13.00 7.32 -8.45
C LYS A 65 12.78 7.76 -9.90
N ALA A 66 13.81 8.35 -10.51
CA ALA A 66 13.75 8.76 -11.91
C ALA A 66 13.48 7.60 -12.87
N ALA A 67 13.92 6.39 -12.55
CA ALA A 67 13.58 5.20 -13.33
C ALA A 67 12.12 4.76 -13.11
N PHE A 68 11.62 4.69 -11.88
CA PHE A 68 10.21 4.34 -11.63
C PHE A 68 9.23 5.31 -12.29
N GLU A 69 9.54 6.62 -12.31
CA GLU A 69 8.72 7.62 -13.01
C GLU A 69 8.62 7.37 -14.54
N ARG A 70 9.54 6.60 -15.10
CA ARG A 70 9.58 6.24 -16.53
C ARG A 70 9.00 4.85 -16.81
N VAL A 71 8.70 4.06 -15.79
CA VAL A 71 8.07 2.74 -15.97
C VAL A 71 6.63 2.93 -16.44
N SER A 72 6.21 2.14 -17.43
CA SER A 72 4.92 2.33 -18.09
C SER A 72 3.74 2.20 -17.11
N LEU A 73 3.83 1.28 -16.14
CA LEU A 73 2.78 0.98 -15.17
C LEU A 73 2.68 1.96 -14.00
N VAL A 74 3.72 2.78 -13.77
CA VAL A 74 3.81 3.68 -12.60
C VAL A 74 3.28 5.05 -12.95
N LYS A 75 2.32 5.56 -12.16
CA LYS A 75 1.77 6.92 -12.24
C LYS A 75 2.66 7.89 -11.48
N HIS A 76 3.01 7.51 -10.25
CA HIS A 76 3.80 8.33 -9.36
C HIS A 76 4.58 7.44 -8.38
N ILE A 77 5.70 7.95 -7.88
CA ILE A 77 6.45 7.35 -6.78
C ILE A 77 6.37 8.29 -5.58
N GLY A 78 5.80 7.77 -4.50
CA GLY A 78 5.61 8.48 -3.25
C GLY A 78 6.83 8.39 -2.33
N ASP A 79 6.55 8.21 -1.04
CA ASP A 79 7.56 8.25 0.01
C ASP A 79 8.55 7.09 -0.07
N VAL A 80 9.79 7.41 0.30
CA VAL A 80 10.91 6.49 0.32
C VAL A 80 11.27 6.14 1.76
N ASP A 81 11.24 4.85 2.08
CA ASP A 81 11.77 4.31 3.32
C ASP A 81 13.22 3.84 3.12
N TYR A 82 14.16 4.68 3.54
CA TYR A 82 15.59 4.39 3.48
C TYR A 82 16.03 3.26 4.42
N TYR A 83 15.29 3.01 5.50
CA TYR A 83 15.63 2.00 6.49
C TYR A 83 15.27 0.59 6.01
N ASN A 84 14.18 0.47 5.28
CA ASN A 84 13.70 -0.79 4.70
C ASN A 84 14.05 -0.99 3.23
N CYS A 85 14.61 0.05 2.58
CA CYS A 85 14.91 0.05 1.15
C CYS A 85 13.65 -0.21 0.32
N THR A 86 12.57 0.47 0.67
CA THR A 86 11.26 0.39 0.02
C THR A 86 10.74 1.78 -0.37
N ALA A 87 9.79 1.85 -1.29
CA ALA A 87 9.08 3.08 -1.64
C ALA A 87 7.63 2.78 -2.08
N SER A 88 6.72 3.74 -1.89
CA SER A 88 5.36 3.65 -2.43
C SER A 88 5.33 3.99 -3.91
N LEU A 89 4.58 3.22 -4.69
CA LEU A 89 4.26 3.48 -6.09
C LEU A 89 2.74 3.55 -6.24
N LEU A 90 2.27 4.61 -6.89
CA LEU A 90 0.90 4.71 -7.36
C LEU A 90 0.84 4.15 -8.78
N MET A 91 -0.01 3.14 -9.01
CA MET A 91 -0.16 2.51 -10.32
C MET A 91 -1.08 3.32 -11.23
N LYS A 92 -0.82 3.30 -12.55
CA LYS A 92 -1.67 4.00 -13.54
C LYS A 92 -3.02 3.33 -13.74
N GLU A 93 -3.01 2.00 -13.84
CA GLU A 93 -4.20 1.20 -14.13
C GLU A 93 -4.81 0.62 -12.85
N PRO A 94 -6.14 0.49 -12.79
CA PRO A 94 -6.78 -0.27 -11.73
C PRO A 94 -6.47 -1.76 -11.92
N GLY A 95 -6.08 -2.44 -10.84
CA GLY A 95 -5.80 -3.88 -10.87
C GLY A 95 -4.49 -4.26 -10.20
N LEU A 96 -4.24 -5.58 -10.11
CA LEU A 96 -2.94 -6.08 -9.68
C LEU A 96 -1.93 -5.86 -10.80
N PRO A 97 -0.78 -5.23 -10.53
CA PRO A 97 0.24 -5.04 -11.54
C PRO A 97 0.96 -6.36 -11.84
N ASP A 98 1.38 -6.51 -13.09
CA ASP A 98 2.31 -7.56 -13.48
C ASP A 98 3.70 -7.25 -12.89
N VAL A 99 4.06 -7.99 -11.83
CA VAL A 99 5.31 -7.80 -11.08
C VAL A 99 6.52 -8.07 -11.95
N GLU A 100 6.45 -9.06 -12.85
CA GLU A 100 7.57 -9.40 -13.74
C GLU A 100 7.79 -8.34 -14.80
N LYS A 101 6.71 -7.82 -15.39
CA LYS A 101 6.78 -6.69 -16.33
C LYS A 101 7.36 -5.45 -15.65
N LEU A 102 6.86 -5.11 -14.46
CA LEU A 102 7.36 -4.00 -13.65
C LEU A 102 8.85 -4.16 -13.34
N ARG A 103 9.28 -5.35 -12.91
CA ARG A 103 10.68 -5.69 -12.63
C ARG A 103 11.55 -5.51 -13.86
N LYS A 104 11.10 -6.06 -15.00
CA LYS A 104 11.84 -6.03 -16.25
C LYS A 104 12.06 -4.60 -16.73
N GLU A 105 11.01 -3.78 -16.81
CA GLU A 105 11.10 -2.39 -17.25
C GLU A 105 12.03 -1.58 -16.33
N PHE A 106 11.93 -1.76 -15.02
CA PHE A 106 12.82 -1.10 -14.07
C PHE A 106 14.29 -1.53 -14.25
N THR A 107 14.56 -2.82 -14.38
CA THR A 107 15.92 -3.35 -14.58
C THR A 107 16.54 -2.85 -15.90
N ASP A 108 15.75 -2.80 -16.98
CA ASP A 108 16.19 -2.27 -18.28
C ASP A 108 16.60 -0.79 -18.17
N LEU A 109 15.84 0.02 -17.42
CA LEU A 109 16.12 1.44 -17.20
C LEU A 109 17.37 1.69 -16.33
N MET A 110 17.66 0.79 -15.38
CA MET A 110 18.76 0.94 -14.42
C MET A 110 20.07 0.29 -14.89
N GLY A 111 20.07 -0.38 -16.04
CA GLY A 111 21.25 -1.07 -16.59
C GLY A 111 21.80 -2.15 -15.66
N GLY A 112 20.93 -2.82 -14.89
CA GLY A 112 21.31 -3.92 -14.00
C GLY A 112 21.98 -3.55 -12.67
N ASN A 113 22.13 -2.26 -12.34
CA ASN A 113 22.77 -1.82 -11.08
C ASN A 113 21.83 -1.90 -9.85
N TYR A 114 20.56 -2.20 -10.08
CA TYR A 114 19.52 -2.24 -9.06
C TYR A 114 18.62 -3.43 -9.33
N PHE A 115 18.25 -4.14 -8.26
CA PHE A 115 17.36 -5.28 -8.34
C PHE A 115 16.06 -4.97 -7.63
N MET A 116 14.94 -5.05 -8.35
CA MET A 116 13.60 -4.98 -7.75
C MET A 116 13.26 -6.35 -7.17
N ARG A 117 13.11 -6.42 -5.84
CA ARG A 117 12.81 -7.67 -5.12
C ARG A 117 11.38 -8.13 -5.38
N GLY A 118 10.44 -7.19 -5.42
CA GLY A 118 9.03 -7.45 -5.67
C GLY A 118 8.19 -6.26 -5.26
N ILE A 119 6.89 -6.50 -5.13
CA ILE A 119 5.94 -5.55 -4.59
C ILE A 119 5.18 -6.15 -3.40
N GLU A 120 4.74 -5.26 -2.52
CA GLU A 120 3.83 -5.52 -1.42
C GLU A 120 2.59 -4.66 -1.62
N ILE A 121 1.42 -5.22 -1.35
CA ILE A 121 0.14 -4.54 -1.56
C ILE A 121 -0.70 -4.64 -0.30
N THR A 122 -1.60 -3.68 -0.11
CA THR A 122 -2.65 -3.76 0.90
C THR A 122 -4.00 -3.90 0.20
N LEU A 123 -4.66 -5.04 0.42
CA LEU A 123 -5.99 -5.30 -0.12
C LEU A 123 -7.02 -5.33 1.00
N LYS A 124 -8.13 -4.61 0.80
CA LYS A 124 -9.30 -4.63 1.69
C LYS A 124 -10.34 -5.57 1.11
N GLY A 125 -10.94 -6.40 1.95
CA GLY A 125 -11.89 -7.39 1.48
C GLY A 125 -12.52 -8.23 2.57
N THR A 126 -13.24 -9.25 2.11
CA THR A 126 -13.78 -10.29 2.96
C THR A 126 -12.92 -11.54 2.84
N LEU A 127 -12.43 -12.01 3.97
CA LEU A 127 -11.66 -13.23 4.09
C LEU A 127 -12.60 -14.41 4.34
N GLU A 128 -12.38 -15.52 3.64
CA GLU A 128 -13.12 -16.77 3.82
C GLU A 128 -12.19 -17.98 3.65
N LEU A 129 -12.53 -19.10 4.28
CA LEU A 129 -11.81 -20.35 4.13
C LEU A 129 -12.44 -21.20 3.02
N LYS A 130 -11.66 -21.54 2.00
CA LYS A 130 -12.05 -22.39 0.86
C LYS A 130 -11.01 -23.50 0.69
N ASP A 131 -11.45 -24.75 0.68
CA ASP A 131 -10.57 -25.92 0.49
C ASP A 131 -9.34 -25.94 1.44
N GLY A 132 -9.51 -25.43 2.66
CA GLY A 132 -8.44 -25.33 3.67
C GLY A 132 -7.46 -24.16 3.46
N ILE A 133 -7.71 -23.29 2.47
CA ILE A 133 -6.89 -22.13 2.13
C ILE A 133 -7.70 -20.85 2.37
N LEU A 134 -7.05 -19.84 2.95
CA LEU A 134 -7.66 -18.53 3.11
C LEU A 134 -7.72 -17.81 1.76
N HIS A 135 -8.90 -17.32 1.39
CA HIS A 135 -9.11 -16.51 0.20
C HIS A 135 -9.63 -15.13 0.59
N LEU A 136 -8.95 -14.08 0.11
CA LEU A 136 -9.42 -12.71 0.23
C LEU A 136 -10.20 -12.34 -1.03
N THR A 137 -11.48 -12.03 -0.87
CA THR A 137 -12.26 -11.37 -1.92
C THR A 137 -12.14 -9.86 -1.71
N SER A 138 -11.30 -9.21 -2.51
CA SER A 138 -11.01 -7.78 -2.39
C SER A 138 -12.10 -6.92 -3.01
N GLU A 139 -12.31 -5.74 -2.42
CA GLU A 139 -13.29 -4.74 -2.89
C GLU A 139 -12.73 -3.96 -4.09
N THR A 140 -11.46 -3.54 -4.00
CA THR A 140 -10.74 -2.82 -5.06
C THR A 140 -9.28 -3.29 -5.13
N PRO A 141 -8.82 -3.85 -6.26
CA PRO A 141 -9.63 -4.33 -7.39
C PRO A 141 -10.57 -5.48 -6.98
N ALA A 142 -11.68 -5.66 -7.68
CA ALA A 142 -12.63 -6.75 -7.41
C ALA A 142 -12.06 -8.09 -7.92
N LEU A 143 -11.46 -8.88 -7.03
CA LEU A 143 -10.89 -10.19 -7.33
C LEU A 143 -10.89 -11.10 -6.10
N SER A 144 -10.66 -12.40 -6.31
CA SER A 144 -10.40 -13.36 -5.24
C SER A 144 -8.95 -13.83 -5.34
N ILE A 145 -8.18 -13.67 -4.27
CA ILE A 145 -6.77 -14.05 -4.21
C ILE A 145 -6.54 -15.02 -3.03
N PRO A 146 -5.84 -16.15 -3.25
CA PRO A 146 -5.41 -17.01 -2.15
C PRO A 146 -4.37 -16.29 -1.29
N LEU A 147 -4.40 -16.56 0.01
CA LEU A 147 -3.41 -16.09 0.96
C LEU A 147 -2.42 -17.21 1.29
N ALA A 148 -1.18 -16.81 1.59
CA ALA A 148 -0.14 -17.72 2.10
C ALA A 148 0.60 -17.11 3.29
N LYS A 149 1.39 -17.96 3.96
CA LYS A 149 2.33 -17.52 5.00
C LYS A 149 3.41 -16.67 4.37
N LEU A 150 3.97 -15.74 5.15
CA LEU A 150 5.07 -14.89 4.72
C LEU A 150 6.36 -15.71 4.52
N GLU A 151 6.87 -15.68 3.30
CA GLU A 151 8.16 -16.30 2.92
C GLU A 151 9.07 -15.27 2.22
N HIS A 152 8.51 -14.35 1.44
CA HIS A 152 9.23 -13.42 0.57
C HIS A 152 9.17 -11.97 1.06
N LYS A 153 9.63 -11.72 2.30
CA LYS A 153 9.65 -10.37 2.89
C LYS A 153 10.47 -9.38 2.05
N LEU A 154 9.88 -8.22 1.73
CA LEU A 154 10.48 -7.20 0.85
C LEU A 154 11.55 -6.33 1.52
N GLN A 155 11.49 -6.15 2.84
CA GLN A 155 12.33 -5.17 3.52
C GLN A 155 13.78 -5.66 3.62
N TRP A 156 14.72 -4.76 3.34
CA TRP A 156 16.15 -5.06 3.30
C TRP A 156 16.92 -4.20 4.29
N ASN A 157 17.93 -4.80 4.91
CA ASN A 157 18.87 -4.09 5.74
C ASN A 157 20.11 -3.75 4.93
N TYR A 158 20.21 -2.50 4.47
CA TYR A 158 21.36 -2.03 3.70
C TYR A 158 22.68 -2.17 4.48
N HIS A 159 22.71 -1.81 5.76
CA HIS A 159 23.96 -1.89 6.54
C HIS A 159 24.47 -3.32 6.70
N LYS A 160 23.56 -4.29 6.83
CA LYS A 160 23.88 -5.72 6.95
C LYS A 160 23.93 -6.45 5.60
N GLN A 161 23.64 -5.75 4.50
CA GLN A 161 23.57 -6.29 3.15
C GLN A 161 22.77 -7.61 3.07
N ARG A 162 21.60 -7.65 3.71
CA ARG A 162 20.75 -8.85 3.74
C ARG A 162 19.28 -8.53 3.89
N ALA A 163 18.43 -9.47 3.48
CA ALA A 163 16.99 -9.42 3.71
C ALA A 163 16.70 -9.37 5.22
N ARG A 164 15.66 -8.63 5.62
CA ARG A 164 15.15 -8.70 6.98
C ARG A 164 14.36 -9.98 7.13
N GLY A 165 14.58 -10.68 8.24
CA GLY A 165 13.69 -11.79 8.62
C GLY A 165 12.32 -11.25 9.02
N PRO A 166 11.27 -12.09 8.95
CA PRO A 166 10.01 -11.80 9.58
C PRO A 166 10.19 -11.51 11.09
N GLU A 167 9.33 -10.68 11.66
CA GLU A 167 9.17 -10.48 13.09
C GLU A 167 8.22 -11.55 13.66
N ASP A 168 8.12 -11.67 14.99
CA ASP A 168 7.27 -12.71 15.61
C ASP A 168 5.80 -12.55 15.21
N GLU A 169 5.31 -11.32 15.21
CA GLU A 169 3.93 -10.98 14.80
C GLU A 169 3.70 -11.32 13.32
N GLU A 170 4.65 -10.99 12.44
CA GLU A 170 4.55 -11.30 11.01
C GLU A 170 4.58 -12.82 10.75
N ARG A 171 5.33 -13.60 11.54
CA ARG A 171 5.32 -15.07 11.46
C ARG A 171 3.97 -15.65 11.88
N ALA A 172 3.33 -15.06 12.87
CA ALA A 172 2.06 -15.54 13.42
C ALA A 172 0.85 -15.09 12.59
N ALA A 173 0.96 -13.98 11.86
CA ALA A 173 -0.16 -13.28 11.21
C ALA A 173 -1.09 -14.19 10.39
N TYR A 174 -0.55 -15.07 9.55
CA TYR A 174 -1.37 -16.00 8.76
C TYR A 174 -2.17 -16.97 9.63
N GLN A 175 -1.55 -17.54 10.67
CA GLN A 175 -2.22 -18.50 11.53
C GLN A 175 -3.27 -17.85 12.41
N GLU A 176 -3.00 -16.65 12.92
CA GLU A 176 -3.99 -15.86 13.65
C GLU A 176 -5.21 -15.54 12.78
N LEU A 177 -5.01 -15.16 11.51
CA LEU A 177 -6.12 -14.96 10.57
C LEU A 177 -6.93 -16.25 10.35
N LEU A 178 -6.26 -17.40 10.22
CA LEU A 178 -6.93 -18.69 10.05
C LEU A 178 -7.79 -19.04 11.27
N GLU A 179 -7.25 -18.86 12.47
CA GLU A 179 -7.99 -19.06 13.74
C GLU A 179 -9.18 -18.11 13.87
N LYS A 180 -9.01 -16.83 13.52
CA LYS A 180 -10.09 -15.83 13.52
C LYS A 180 -11.20 -16.17 12.54
N VAL A 181 -10.86 -16.59 11.32
CA VAL A 181 -11.86 -16.99 10.32
C VAL A 181 -12.62 -18.21 10.78
N THR A 182 -11.93 -19.24 11.28
CA THR A 182 -12.57 -20.50 11.72
C THR A 182 -13.44 -20.37 12.96
N THR A 183 -13.18 -19.37 13.81
CA THR A 183 -13.99 -19.08 15.00
C THR A 183 -15.13 -18.09 14.74
N ALA A 184 -15.15 -17.43 13.58
CA ALA A 184 -16.22 -16.50 13.22
C ALA A 184 -17.50 -17.25 12.85
N SER A 185 -18.66 -16.76 13.31
CA SER A 185 -19.97 -17.43 13.15
C SER A 185 -20.38 -17.73 11.70
N ALA A 186 -19.78 -17.05 10.71
CA ALA A 186 -20.03 -17.24 9.28
C ALA A 186 -18.79 -17.73 8.50
N ASN A 187 -17.70 -18.10 9.19
CA ASN A 187 -16.38 -18.34 8.60
C ASN A 187 -15.91 -17.20 7.68
N LYS A 188 -16.30 -15.96 8.03
CA LYS A 188 -16.02 -14.75 7.25
C LYS A 188 -15.72 -13.58 8.17
N ILE A 189 -14.68 -12.83 7.83
CA ILE A 189 -14.32 -11.57 8.50
C ILE A 189 -13.93 -10.53 7.46
N LYS A 190 -14.18 -9.24 7.75
CA LYS A 190 -13.69 -8.14 6.93
C LYS A 190 -12.31 -7.70 7.43
N VAL A 191 -11.34 -7.61 6.52
CA VAL A 191 -9.95 -7.30 6.84
C VAL A 191 -9.29 -6.45 5.75
N ALA A 192 -8.26 -5.71 6.13
CA ALA A 192 -7.21 -5.26 5.23
C ALA A 192 -6.00 -6.17 5.44
N VAL A 193 -5.47 -6.76 4.38
CA VAL A 193 -4.28 -7.63 4.43
C VAL A 193 -3.16 -6.93 3.67
N THR A 194 -2.01 -6.80 4.30
CA THR A 194 -0.80 -6.28 3.66
C THR A 194 0.25 -7.38 3.55
N GLY A 195 0.86 -7.49 2.38
CA GLY A 195 2.09 -8.25 2.24
C GLY A 195 2.52 -8.48 0.79
N PRO A 196 3.60 -9.25 0.59
CA PRO A 196 4.17 -9.49 -0.72
C PRO A 196 3.17 -10.12 -1.70
N LEU A 197 3.12 -9.59 -2.93
CA LEU A 197 2.44 -10.26 -4.03
C LEU A 197 3.44 -11.20 -4.72
N TYR A 198 3.20 -12.50 -4.60
CA TYR A 198 4.07 -13.53 -5.14
C TYR A 198 3.40 -14.28 -6.29
N THR A 199 4.21 -14.63 -7.29
CA THR A 199 3.83 -15.51 -8.40
C THR A 199 4.92 -16.56 -8.54
N SER A 200 4.55 -17.83 -8.51
CA SER A 200 5.52 -18.93 -8.56
C SER A 200 6.20 -19.08 -9.92
N ALA A 201 5.53 -18.64 -10.98
CA ALA A 201 6.05 -18.60 -12.34
C ALA A 201 5.32 -17.49 -13.14
N PRO A 202 5.91 -17.01 -14.25
CA PRO A 202 5.23 -16.12 -15.17
C PRO A 202 3.88 -16.71 -15.64
N GLY A 203 2.80 -15.95 -15.47
CA GLY A 203 1.44 -16.36 -15.83
C GLY A 203 0.73 -17.25 -14.80
N ALA A 204 1.38 -17.63 -13.69
CA ALA A 204 0.71 -18.29 -12.58
C ALA A 204 -0.24 -17.31 -11.85
N ALA A 205 -1.27 -17.87 -11.19
CA ALA A 205 -2.14 -17.06 -10.34
C ALA A 205 -1.34 -16.46 -9.18
N PRO A 206 -1.50 -15.15 -8.90
CA PRO A 206 -0.81 -14.51 -7.80
C PRO A 206 -1.35 -14.99 -6.46
N VAL A 207 -0.47 -15.01 -5.47
CA VAL A 207 -0.76 -15.30 -4.06
C VAL A 207 -0.35 -14.07 -3.25
N LEU A 208 -1.17 -13.69 -2.28
CA LEU A 208 -0.83 -12.63 -1.33
C LEU A 208 -0.30 -13.26 -0.05
N GLU A 209 0.97 -13.02 0.25
CA GLU A 209 1.55 -13.44 1.51
C GLU A 209 1.12 -12.50 2.63
N VAL A 210 0.78 -13.04 3.79
CA VAL A 210 0.30 -12.25 4.93
C VAL A 210 1.49 -11.78 5.77
N ARG A 211 1.88 -10.51 5.64
CA ARG A 211 2.85 -9.85 6.54
C ARG A 211 2.14 -9.26 7.75
N GLU A 212 1.05 -8.54 7.53
CA GLU A 212 0.25 -7.91 8.57
C GLU A 212 -1.22 -7.83 8.10
N TYR A 213 -2.13 -7.61 9.05
CA TYR A 213 -3.54 -7.42 8.75
C TYR A 213 -4.21 -6.49 9.76
N LEU A 214 -5.33 -5.90 9.34
CA LEU A 214 -6.19 -5.07 10.17
C LEU A 214 -7.63 -5.57 10.03
N GLU A 215 -8.28 -5.89 11.15
CA GLU A 215 -9.71 -6.18 11.16
C GLU A 215 -10.51 -4.90 10.89
N LEU A 216 -11.40 -4.98 9.91
CA LEU A 216 -12.29 -3.88 9.56
C LEU A 216 -13.62 -4.12 10.25
N LYS A 217 -14.02 -3.17 11.10
CA LYS A 217 -15.36 -3.20 11.67
C LYS A 217 -16.37 -3.07 10.54
N SER A 218 -17.30 -4.02 10.44
CA SER A 218 -18.53 -3.79 9.67
C SER A 218 -19.16 -2.52 10.23
N ALA A 219 -19.34 -1.51 9.38
CA ALA A 219 -20.11 -0.34 9.77
C ALA A 219 -21.46 -0.86 10.26
N ALA A 220 -21.71 -0.76 11.56
CA ALA A 220 -23.01 -1.09 12.12
C ALA A 220 -24.01 -0.17 11.41
N GLY A 221 -24.94 -0.77 10.66
CA GLY A 221 -26.02 -0.03 10.05
C GLY A 221 -26.74 0.76 11.14
N TYR A 222 -26.70 2.08 11.04
CA TYR A 222 -27.57 2.99 11.78
C TYR A 222 -28.86 3.18 11.00
#